data_AF-A0A8J4CLL3-F1
#
_entry.id   AF-A0A8J4CLL3-F1
#
_cell.length_a   1.000
_cell.length_b   1.000
_cell.length_c   1.000
_cell.angle_alpha   90.00
_cell.angle_beta   90.00
_cell.angle_gamma   90.00
#
_symmetry.space_group_name_H-M   'P 1'
#
loop_
_entity.id
_entity.type
_entity.pdbx_description
1 polymer ?
#
loop_
_entity_poly.entity_id
_entity_poly.type
_entity_poly.pdbx_seq_one_letter_code
_entity_poly.pdbx_strand_id
1 'polypeptide(L)'
;MPGASAYSRNYDYARMRAIADSVEAYLMSDMAHISGLVAAGVAASPFQYSHIVTTTTHKSLRGPRGGMIFYRKDLKDKIDQAVFPGLQGGPHNHTISALAVALKMANTEEFRVYQQQVVANCQALCKRLQAHGYKVVSDGTDNHLVLIDLKPAGIDGARVQTVLDQVSITLNKNSVPGDKSAMVPGGIRIGTPALTTRGFQEKDFEQVADFIHRAIQIAKDCQAKTPAPGKLKEFKEYVEGTGASRPDIVALRGEVEALAQSFPMPGL
;
A
#
# COMPACT_ATOMS: atom_id res chain seq x y z
N MET A 1 -2.60 -15.19 12.87
CA MET A 1 -1.43 -14.52 12.26
C MET A 1 -1.80 -13.06 12.01
N PRO A 2 -1.38 -12.10 12.85
CA PRO A 2 -1.50 -10.68 12.52
C PRO A 2 -0.56 -10.36 11.36
N GLY A 3 -1.12 -9.81 10.29
CA GLY A 3 -0.38 -9.45 9.09
C GLY A 3 -1.36 -9.15 7.97
N ALA A 4 -1.17 -8.04 7.28
CA ALA A 4 -2.09 -7.63 6.23
C ALA A 4 -1.39 -6.82 5.14
N SER A 5 -1.92 -6.98 3.93
CA SER A 5 -1.56 -6.17 2.77
C SER A 5 -2.45 -4.93 2.60
N ALA A 6 -3.70 -4.98 3.10
CA ALA A 6 -4.71 -3.95 2.88
C ALA A 6 -5.53 -3.69 4.17
N TYR A 7 -4.83 -3.33 5.25
CA TYR A 7 -5.44 -2.95 6.53
C TYR A 7 -4.80 -1.65 7.02
N SER A 8 -5.62 -0.63 7.28
CA SER A 8 -5.16 0.73 7.60
C SER A 8 -4.98 0.98 9.10
N ARG A 9 -5.21 -0.02 9.95
CA ARG A 9 -5.14 0.12 11.43
C ARG A 9 -4.04 -0.73 12.03
N ASN A 10 -3.70 -0.43 13.28
CA ASN A 10 -2.80 -1.25 14.07
C ASN A 10 -3.43 -2.59 14.48
N TYR A 11 -2.59 -3.61 14.66
CA TYR A 11 -2.99 -4.89 15.23
C TYR A 11 -2.95 -4.86 16.75
N ASP A 12 -3.95 -5.47 17.37
CA ASP A 12 -3.89 -5.82 18.80
C ASP A 12 -3.10 -7.13 18.98
N TYR A 13 -1.78 -7.00 18.99
CA TYR A 13 -0.87 -8.13 19.14
C TYR A 13 -1.02 -8.83 20.50
N ALA A 14 -1.37 -8.07 21.56
CA ALA A 14 -1.60 -8.63 22.89
C ALA A 14 -2.82 -9.55 22.89
N ARG A 15 -3.94 -9.11 22.31
CA ARG A 15 -5.14 -9.93 22.15
C ARG A 15 -4.86 -11.17 21.29
N MET A 16 -4.15 -11.01 20.18
CA MET A 16 -3.79 -12.16 19.33
C MET A 16 -2.89 -13.16 20.05
N ARG A 17 -1.98 -12.67 20.91
CA ARG A 17 -1.14 -13.53 21.74
C ARG A 17 -1.95 -14.32 22.75
N ALA A 18 -2.84 -13.66 23.49
CA ALA A 18 -3.72 -14.33 24.45
C ALA A 18 -4.56 -15.44 23.79
N ILE A 19 -5.05 -15.22 22.57
CA ILE A 19 -5.77 -16.25 21.81
C ILE A 19 -4.84 -17.41 21.44
N ALA A 20 -3.66 -17.13 20.90
CA ALA A 20 -2.71 -18.17 20.52
C ALA A 20 -2.31 -19.06 21.71
N ASP A 21 -2.06 -18.46 22.88
CA ASP A 21 -1.74 -19.19 24.10
C ASP A 21 -2.89 -20.06 24.58
N SER A 22 -4.14 -19.57 24.48
CA SER A 22 -5.33 -20.33 24.91
C SER A 22 -5.59 -21.61 24.11
N VAL A 23 -4.96 -21.75 22.95
CA VAL A 23 -5.08 -22.92 22.07
C VAL A 23 -3.72 -23.57 21.77
N GLU A 24 -2.69 -23.22 22.55
CA GLU A 24 -1.32 -23.76 22.43
C GLU A 24 -0.71 -23.61 21.02
N ALA A 25 -1.04 -22.53 20.32
CA ALA A 25 -0.58 -22.26 18.97
C ALA A 25 0.59 -21.27 18.92
N TYR A 26 1.44 -21.40 17.90
CA TYR A 26 2.41 -20.36 17.58
C TYR A 26 1.73 -19.11 17.01
N LEU A 27 2.11 -17.96 17.58
CA LEU A 27 1.84 -16.64 17.00
C LEU A 27 2.96 -16.24 16.04
N MET A 28 2.68 -16.31 14.74
CA MET A 28 3.48 -15.71 13.68
C MET A 28 2.86 -14.35 13.28
N SER A 29 3.69 -13.31 13.15
CA SER A 29 3.30 -12.01 12.60
C SER A 29 3.97 -11.76 11.25
N ASP A 30 3.22 -11.33 10.25
CA ASP A 30 3.79 -10.85 8.98
C ASP A 30 3.72 -9.32 8.92
N MET A 31 4.87 -8.67 9.09
CA MET A 31 4.99 -7.21 9.10
C MET A 31 5.46 -6.65 7.75
N ALA A 32 5.37 -7.41 6.65
CA ALA A 32 5.92 -7.04 5.34
C ALA A 32 5.59 -5.62 4.87
N HIS A 33 4.39 -5.13 5.16
CA HIS A 33 3.94 -3.79 4.77
C HIS A 33 4.40 -2.69 5.72
N ILE A 34 4.67 -2.99 6.99
CA ILE A 34 4.95 -2.00 8.04
C ILE A 34 6.37 -2.11 8.63
N SER A 35 7.23 -2.99 8.13
CA SER A 35 8.55 -3.23 8.72
C SER A 35 9.44 -1.98 8.82
N GLY A 36 9.36 -1.06 7.86
CA GLY A 36 10.03 0.23 7.97
C GLY A 36 9.46 1.12 9.07
N LEU A 37 8.14 1.14 9.23
CA LEU A 37 7.45 1.89 10.28
C LEU A 37 7.76 1.31 11.66
N VAL A 38 7.84 -0.01 11.78
CA VAL A 38 8.25 -0.71 13.00
C VAL A 38 9.72 -0.40 13.33
N ALA A 39 10.62 -0.45 12.35
CA ALA A 39 12.04 -0.13 12.55
C ALA A 39 12.25 1.32 13.03
N ALA A 40 11.46 2.26 12.50
CA ALA A 40 11.47 3.66 12.93
C ALA A 40 10.73 3.92 14.26
N GLY A 41 10.03 2.93 14.82
CA GLY A 41 9.25 3.09 16.04
C GLY A 41 7.99 3.95 15.90
N VAL A 42 7.43 4.06 14.69
CA VAL A 42 6.19 4.82 14.41
C VAL A 42 4.97 3.93 14.21
N ALA A 43 5.13 2.61 14.30
CA ALA A 43 4.05 1.63 14.34
C ALA A 43 4.25 0.63 15.48
N ALA A 44 3.16 0.00 15.93
CA ALA A 44 3.21 -1.03 16.97
C ALA A 44 4.10 -2.20 16.56
N SER A 45 5.03 -2.58 17.45
CA SER A 45 5.99 -3.65 17.19
C SER A 45 5.40 -5.04 17.48
N PRO A 46 5.44 -5.99 16.52
CA PRO A 46 4.98 -7.36 16.76
C PRO A 46 5.97 -8.16 17.63
N PHE A 47 7.21 -7.69 17.79
CA PHE A 47 8.32 -8.45 18.38
C PHE A 47 8.15 -8.75 19.87
N GLN A 48 7.32 -8.00 20.59
CA GLN A 48 7.05 -8.27 22.02
C GLN A 48 6.20 -9.54 22.18
N TYR A 49 5.25 -9.77 21.27
CA TYR A 49 4.21 -10.79 21.44
C TYR A 49 4.46 -12.05 20.60
N SER A 50 5.08 -11.89 19.44
CA SER A 50 5.18 -12.95 18.43
C SER A 50 6.29 -13.96 18.76
N HIS A 51 6.05 -15.21 18.39
CA HIS A 51 7.08 -16.25 18.38
C HIS A 51 7.94 -16.16 17.13
N ILE A 52 7.30 -15.83 16.00
CA ILE A 52 7.93 -15.67 14.68
C ILE A 52 7.47 -14.34 14.09
N VAL A 53 8.38 -13.59 13.47
CA VAL A 53 8.03 -12.40 12.68
C VAL A 53 8.66 -12.54 11.30
N THR A 54 7.84 -12.47 10.24
CA THR A 54 8.32 -12.44 8.86
C THR A 54 8.15 -11.05 8.27
N THR A 55 8.98 -10.73 7.28
CA THR A 55 8.84 -9.50 6.52
C THR A 55 9.46 -9.61 5.13
N THR A 56 8.92 -8.85 4.19
CA THR A 56 9.65 -8.46 2.99
C THR A 56 10.59 -7.29 3.27
N THR A 57 11.63 -7.13 2.46
CA THR A 57 12.65 -6.07 2.65
C THR A 57 12.47 -4.84 1.75
N HIS A 58 11.60 -4.89 0.74
CA HIS A 58 11.50 -3.87 -0.32
C HIS A 58 10.36 -2.85 -0.18
N LYS A 59 9.43 -3.04 0.77
CA LYS A 59 8.26 -2.18 0.93
C LYS A 59 8.61 -0.95 1.76
N SER A 60 7.95 -0.74 2.91
CA SER A 60 8.25 0.39 3.80
C SER A 60 9.69 0.40 4.30
N LEU A 61 10.37 -0.76 4.36
CA LEU A 61 11.80 -0.84 4.70
C LEU A 61 12.75 -0.30 3.60
N ARG A 62 12.27 -0.14 2.36
CA ARG A 62 13.00 0.48 1.24
C ARG A 62 14.33 -0.19 0.87
N GLY A 63 14.44 -1.51 1.09
CA GLY A 63 15.58 -2.33 0.71
C GLY A 63 15.39 -3.10 -0.61
N PRO A 64 16.25 -4.10 -0.90
CA PRO A 64 16.13 -4.93 -2.10
C PRO A 64 14.95 -5.90 -2.00
N ARG A 65 14.59 -6.56 -3.10
CA ARG A 65 13.60 -7.66 -3.08
C ARG A 65 14.17 -8.88 -2.36
N GLY A 66 13.66 -9.16 -1.17
CA GLY A 66 13.99 -10.32 -0.35
C GLY A 66 13.05 -10.45 0.85
N GLY A 67 13.41 -11.34 1.78
CA GLY A 67 12.67 -11.58 3.02
C GLY A 67 13.58 -11.86 4.21
N MET A 68 13.05 -11.63 5.41
CA MET A 68 13.69 -11.98 6.69
C MET A 68 12.71 -12.76 7.56
N ILE A 69 13.23 -13.72 8.32
CA ILE A 69 12.49 -14.48 9.32
C ILE A 69 13.19 -14.25 10.67
N PHE A 70 12.48 -13.59 11.57
CA PHE A 70 12.89 -13.44 12.96
C PHE A 70 12.17 -14.48 13.81
N TYR A 71 12.85 -15.03 14.80
CA TYR A 71 12.32 -16.07 15.66
C TYR A 71 12.84 -15.96 17.09
N ARG A 72 12.07 -16.50 18.04
CA ARG A 72 12.58 -16.82 19.37
C ARG A 72 13.62 -17.94 19.25
N LYS A 73 14.64 -17.89 20.11
CA LYS A 73 15.88 -18.70 19.95
C LYS A 73 15.62 -20.22 19.95
N ASP A 74 14.57 -20.66 20.64
CA ASP A 74 14.11 -22.05 20.71
C ASP A 74 13.60 -22.60 19.37
N LEU A 75 13.28 -21.74 18.40
CA LEU A 75 12.82 -22.12 17.05
C LEU A 75 13.93 -22.12 16.00
N LYS A 76 15.17 -21.76 16.37
CA LYS A 76 16.28 -21.55 15.45
C LYS A 76 16.48 -22.72 14.48
N ASP A 77 16.75 -23.91 15.01
CA ASP A 77 17.16 -25.04 14.17
C ASP A 77 16.03 -25.50 13.26
N LYS A 78 14.77 -25.44 13.72
CA LYS A 78 13.60 -25.77 12.91
C LYS A 78 13.46 -24.85 11.70
N ILE A 79 13.65 -23.54 11.90
CA ILE A 79 13.49 -22.54 10.84
C ILE A 79 14.68 -22.56 9.89
N ASP A 80 15.91 -22.55 10.42
CA ASP A 80 17.12 -22.54 9.59
C ASP A 80 17.19 -23.80 8.71
N GLN A 81 16.89 -24.98 9.25
CA GLN A 81 16.86 -26.24 8.49
C GLN A 81 15.75 -26.28 7.43
N ALA A 82 14.59 -25.67 7.72
CA ALA A 82 13.51 -25.55 6.75
C ALA A 82 13.91 -24.64 5.58
N VAL A 83 14.67 -23.57 5.82
CA VAL A 83 15.21 -22.71 4.76
C VAL A 83 16.28 -23.47 3.96
N PHE A 84 17.29 -24.02 4.63
CA PHE A 84 18.33 -24.83 4.03
C PHE A 84 18.72 -25.96 4.99
N PRO A 85 18.73 -27.23 4.55
CA PRO A 85 18.60 -27.71 3.16
C PRO A 85 17.15 -27.95 2.70
N GLY A 86 16.13 -27.57 3.48
CA GLY A 86 14.74 -27.96 3.23
C GLY A 86 14.13 -27.41 1.92
N LEU A 87 14.12 -26.09 1.74
CA LEU A 87 13.36 -25.44 0.65
C LEU A 87 14.23 -24.66 -0.35
N GLN A 88 15.39 -24.16 0.08
CA GLN A 88 16.30 -23.38 -0.77
C GLN A 88 17.67 -24.05 -0.85
N GLY A 89 18.43 -23.68 -1.89
CA GLY A 89 19.84 -24.05 -2.07
C GLY A 89 20.79 -22.91 -1.70
N GLY A 90 21.60 -22.46 -2.67
CA GLY A 90 22.59 -21.41 -2.45
C GLY A 90 21.97 -20.03 -2.16
N PRO A 91 22.54 -19.26 -1.21
CA PRO A 91 22.01 -17.94 -0.86
C PRO A 91 22.33 -16.88 -1.93
N HIS A 92 21.43 -15.90 -2.09
CA HIS A 92 21.63 -14.76 -2.99
C HIS A 92 22.47 -13.65 -2.32
N ASN A 93 23.78 -13.86 -2.23
CA ASN A 93 24.68 -12.98 -1.47
C ASN A 93 24.66 -11.51 -1.92
N HIS A 94 24.46 -11.21 -3.20
CA HIS A 94 24.30 -9.84 -3.68
C HIS A 94 23.08 -9.13 -3.08
N THR A 95 21.96 -9.85 -2.92
CA THR A 95 20.74 -9.34 -2.28
C THR A 95 20.93 -9.19 -0.77
N ILE A 96 21.63 -10.13 -0.12
CA ILE A 96 21.95 -10.06 1.31
C ILE A 96 22.85 -8.85 1.60
N SER A 97 23.85 -8.58 0.75
CA SER A 97 24.69 -7.39 0.87
C SER A 97 23.89 -6.09 0.72
N ALA A 98 23.00 -6.00 -0.27
CA ALA A 98 22.12 -4.83 -0.43
C ALA A 98 21.15 -4.67 0.75
N LEU A 99 20.70 -5.77 1.36
CA LEU A 99 19.86 -5.74 2.56
C LEU A 99 20.63 -5.17 3.76
N ALA A 100 21.90 -5.54 3.96
CA ALA A 100 22.72 -4.98 5.03
C ALA A 100 22.84 -3.45 4.91
N VAL A 101 22.99 -2.92 3.69
CA VAL A 101 22.99 -1.47 3.42
C VAL A 101 21.64 -0.85 3.79
N ALA A 102 20.53 -1.47 3.39
CA ALA A 102 19.18 -0.99 3.74
C ALA A 102 18.93 -0.98 5.25
N LEU A 103 19.37 -2.02 5.97
CA LEU A 103 19.24 -2.11 7.42
C LEU A 103 20.09 -1.04 8.14
N LYS A 104 21.28 -0.73 7.62
CA LYS A 104 22.09 0.38 8.12
C LYS A 104 21.36 1.72 7.96
N MET A 105 20.75 1.97 6.79
CA MET A 105 19.93 3.16 6.56
C MET A 105 18.70 3.20 7.45
N ALA A 106 18.05 2.06 7.70
CA ALA A 106 16.87 1.99 8.56
C ALA A 106 17.14 2.35 10.03
N ASN A 107 18.42 2.38 10.44
CA ASN A 107 18.86 2.70 11.80
C ASN A 107 19.30 4.18 11.96
N THR A 108 18.99 5.05 11.01
CA THR A 108 19.35 6.49 11.09
C THR A 108 18.15 7.35 11.48
N GLU A 109 18.42 8.55 12.01
CA GLU A 109 17.37 9.51 12.37
C GLU A 109 16.62 10.02 11.13
N GLU A 110 17.30 10.19 10.00
CA GLU A 110 16.68 10.59 8.74
C GLU A 110 15.64 9.56 8.28
N PHE A 111 15.90 8.27 8.50
CA PHE A 111 14.91 7.22 8.20
C PHE A 111 13.72 7.28 9.15
N ARG A 112 13.94 7.59 10.43
CA ARG A 112 12.86 7.79 11.41
C ARG A 112 11.97 8.96 11.01
N VAL A 113 12.54 10.12 10.69
CA VAL A 113 11.83 11.30 10.19
C VAL A 113 11.08 10.99 8.90
N TYR A 114 11.70 10.27 7.96
CA TYR A 114 11.04 9.80 6.74
C TYR A 114 9.78 8.97 7.04
N GLN A 115 9.85 8.00 7.98
CA GLN A 115 8.68 7.18 8.31
C GLN A 115 7.58 7.95 9.03
N GLN A 116 7.94 8.95 9.85
CA GLN A 116 6.95 9.88 10.42
C GLN A 116 6.22 10.65 9.31
N GLN A 117 6.96 11.15 8.32
CA GLN A 117 6.38 11.83 7.15
C GLN A 117 5.46 10.89 6.35
N VAL A 118 5.83 9.61 6.18
CA VAL A 118 4.98 8.61 5.49
C VAL A 118 3.60 8.51 6.15
N VAL A 119 3.55 8.47 7.49
CA VAL A 119 2.30 8.39 8.24
C VAL A 119 1.53 9.72 8.17
N ALA A 120 2.21 10.86 8.36
CA ALA A 120 1.59 12.19 8.28
C ALA A 120 0.95 12.44 6.90
N ASN A 121 1.68 12.12 5.82
CA ASN A 121 1.19 12.17 4.45
C ASN A 121 -0.05 11.29 4.23
N CYS A 122 -0.07 10.09 4.83
CA CYS A 122 -1.20 9.19 4.69
C CYS A 122 -2.45 9.72 5.41
N GLN A 123 -2.27 10.35 6.57
CA GLN A 123 -3.35 11.03 7.27
C GLN A 123 -3.88 12.25 6.51
N ALA A 124 -3.00 13.04 5.87
CA ALA A 124 -3.40 14.16 5.01
C ALA A 124 -4.21 13.70 3.80
N LEU A 125 -3.71 12.69 3.07
CA LEU A 125 -4.42 12.03 1.97
C LEU A 125 -5.79 11.52 2.41
N CYS A 126 -5.86 10.84 3.55
CA CYS A 126 -7.09 10.30 4.12
C CYS A 126 -8.13 11.41 4.38
N LYS A 127 -7.72 12.45 5.10
CA LYS A 127 -8.59 13.59 5.46
C LYS A 127 -9.11 14.29 4.21
N ARG A 128 -8.25 14.50 3.21
CA ARG A 128 -8.66 15.16 1.97
C ARG A 128 -9.63 14.32 1.15
N LEU A 129 -9.44 13.01 1.05
CA LEU A 129 -10.40 12.11 0.41
C LEU A 129 -11.75 12.07 1.16
N GLN A 130 -11.74 12.09 2.49
CA GLN A 130 -12.97 12.21 3.29
C GLN A 130 -13.68 13.55 3.06
N ALA A 131 -12.93 14.65 2.93
CA ALA A 131 -13.50 15.96 2.60
C ALA A 131 -14.19 16.00 1.22
N HIS A 132 -13.72 15.18 0.26
CA HIS A 132 -14.41 14.93 -1.01
C HIS A 132 -15.63 13.99 -0.91
N GLY A 133 -15.96 13.52 0.29
CA GLY A 133 -17.11 12.66 0.56
C GLY A 133 -16.85 11.16 0.35
N TYR A 134 -15.59 10.73 0.20
CA TYR A 134 -15.29 9.31 0.06
C TYR A 134 -15.30 8.58 1.39
N LYS A 135 -15.87 7.37 1.39
CA LYS A 135 -15.86 6.48 2.54
C LYS A 135 -14.51 5.77 2.65
N VAL A 136 -13.82 5.97 3.76
CA VAL A 136 -12.58 5.25 4.08
C VAL A 136 -12.94 4.02 4.92
N VAL A 137 -12.48 2.83 4.52
CA VAL A 137 -12.68 1.61 5.30
C VAL A 137 -12.02 1.79 6.67
N SER A 138 -12.73 1.43 7.74
CA SER A 138 -12.35 1.65 9.14
C SER A 138 -12.24 3.12 9.56
N ASP A 139 -12.81 4.05 8.80
CA ASP A 139 -12.95 5.48 9.13
C ASP A 139 -11.61 6.23 9.27
N GLY A 140 -10.55 5.72 8.68
CA GLY A 140 -9.25 6.39 8.67
C GLY A 140 -8.05 5.46 8.49
N THR A 141 -6.89 5.95 8.90
CA THR A 141 -5.62 5.23 8.85
C THR A 141 -4.70 5.59 10.01
N ASP A 142 -3.99 4.59 10.51
CA ASP A 142 -2.90 4.69 11.49
C ASP A 142 -1.54 4.42 10.85
N ASN A 143 -1.49 4.14 9.54
CA ASN A 143 -0.28 3.65 8.88
C ASN A 143 -0.05 4.31 7.50
N HIS A 144 0.59 3.59 6.58
CA HIS A 144 1.10 4.08 5.30
C HIS A 144 0.12 3.92 4.13
N LEU A 145 -1.09 3.39 4.36
CA LEU A 145 -2.09 3.20 3.33
C LEU A 145 -3.50 3.65 3.75
N VAL A 146 -4.32 3.96 2.76
CA VAL A 146 -5.78 4.15 2.89
C VAL A 146 -6.50 3.18 1.96
N LEU A 147 -7.69 2.74 2.38
CA LEU A 147 -8.57 1.89 1.57
C LEU A 147 -9.91 2.61 1.41
N ILE A 148 -10.26 2.95 0.17
CA ILE A 148 -11.48 3.70 -0.15
C ILE A 148 -12.55 2.72 -0.64
N ASP A 149 -13.74 2.80 -0.03
CA ASP A 149 -14.96 2.13 -0.47
C ASP A 149 -15.67 3.02 -1.50
N LEU A 150 -15.65 2.60 -2.77
CA LEU A 150 -16.24 3.34 -3.89
C LEU A 150 -17.71 2.97 -4.13
N LYS A 151 -18.26 1.99 -3.42
CA LYS A 151 -19.66 1.59 -3.58
C LYS A 151 -20.64 2.75 -3.36
N PRO A 152 -20.49 3.61 -2.34
CA PRO A 152 -21.33 4.80 -2.19
C PRO A 152 -21.23 5.78 -3.37
N ALA A 153 -20.09 5.79 -4.08
CA ALA A 153 -19.88 6.62 -5.26
C ALA A 153 -20.48 6.02 -6.55
N GLY A 154 -21.00 4.79 -6.49
CA GLY A 154 -21.66 4.10 -7.60
C GLY A 154 -20.73 3.54 -8.66
N ILE A 155 -19.44 3.39 -8.36
CA ILE A 155 -18.41 2.92 -9.29
C ILE A 155 -17.50 1.89 -8.63
N ASP A 156 -16.96 0.94 -9.40
CA ASP A 156 -16.02 -0.06 -8.90
C ASP A 156 -14.55 0.34 -9.10
N GLY A 157 -13.67 -0.33 -8.35
CA GLY A 157 -12.25 -0.05 -8.38
C GLY A 157 -11.58 -0.33 -9.72
N ALA A 158 -12.10 -1.25 -10.54
CA ALA A 158 -11.50 -1.56 -11.84
C ALA A 158 -11.68 -0.43 -12.85
N ARG A 159 -12.87 0.18 -12.90
CA ARG A 159 -13.13 1.34 -13.75
C ARG A 159 -12.32 2.57 -13.33
N VAL A 160 -12.27 2.84 -12.02
CA VAL A 160 -11.46 3.95 -11.47
C VAL A 160 -9.98 3.75 -11.75
N GLN A 161 -9.46 2.54 -11.52
CA GLN A 161 -8.05 2.22 -11.82
C GLN A 161 -7.73 2.45 -13.29
N THR A 162 -8.59 2.02 -14.22
CA THR A 162 -8.36 2.22 -15.67
C THR A 162 -8.21 3.70 -16.04
N VAL A 163 -9.02 4.61 -15.47
CA VAL A 163 -8.86 6.05 -15.74
C VAL A 163 -7.62 6.62 -15.07
N LEU A 164 -7.29 6.19 -13.85
CA LEU A 164 -6.08 6.62 -13.14
C LEU A 164 -4.79 6.24 -13.89
N ASP A 165 -4.76 5.02 -14.46
CA ASP A 165 -3.66 4.56 -15.30
C ASP A 165 -3.50 5.47 -16.55
N GLN A 166 -4.59 6.03 -17.08
CA GLN A 166 -4.57 7.00 -18.18
C GLN A 166 -4.14 8.41 -17.76
N VAL A 167 -3.99 8.72 -16.48
CA VAL A 167 -3.53 10.04 -16.02
C VAL A 167 -2.25 9.94 -15.20
N SER A 168 -1.46 8.89 -15.44
CA SER A 168 -0.15 8.67 -14.82
C SER A 168 -0.22 8.50 -13.30
N ILE A 169 -1.34 7.99 -12.77
CA ILE A 169 -1.51 7.61 -11.36
C ILE A 169 -1.70 6.09 -11.26
N THR A 170 -0.70 5.40 -10.72
CA THR A 170 -0.79 3.96 -10.49
C THR A 170 -1.31 3.67 -9.07
N LEU A 171 -2.42 2.94 -8.98
CA LEU A 171 -2.89 2.35 -7.72
C LEU A 171 -3.46 0.95 -7.93
N ASN A 172 -3.94 0.33 -6.85
CA ASN A 172 -4.51 -1.00 -6.91
C ASN A 172 -6.01 -0.97 -6.57
N LYS A 173 -6.86 -1.47 -7.47
CA LYS A 173 -8.22 -1.88 -7.11
C LYS A 173 -8.15 -2.96 -6.03
N ASN A 174 -8.97 -2.84 -4.99
CA ASN A 174 -8.88 -3.69 -3.82
C ASN A 174 -10.28 -4.00 -3.30
N SER A 175 -10.50 -5.25 -2.87
CA SER A 175 -11.76 -5.64 -2.26
C SER A 175 -12.02 -4.83 -0.99
N VAL A 176 -13.29 -4.52 -0.75
CA VAL A 176 -13.75 -3.84 0.46
C VAL A 176 -14.81 -4.68 1.17
N PRO A 177 -15.03 -4.50 2.49
CA PRO A 177 -16.05 -5.24 3.22
C PRO A 177 -17.42 -5.16 2.54
N GLY A 178 -18.06 -6.31 2.35
CA GLY A 178 -19.36 -6.42 1.69
C GLY A 178 -19.32 -6.54 0.16
N ASP A 179 -18.15 -6.67 -0.46
CA ASP A 179 -18.07 -7.07 -1.88
C ASP A 179 -18.60 -8.50 -2.07
N LYS A 180 -19.45 -8.69 -3.08
CA LYS A 180 -20.04 -10.01 -3.39
C LYS A 180 -19.06 -10.96 -4.10
N SER A 181 -18.01 -10.42 -4.72
CA SER A 181 -17.01 -11.19 -5.46
C SER A 181 -15.65 -10.51 -5.38
N ALA A 182 -14.60 -11.29 -5.12
CA ALA A 182 -13.22 -10.80 -5.14
C ALA A 182 -12.76 -10.37 -6.56
N MET A 183 -13.46 -10.82 -7.61
CA MET A 183 -13.14 -10.46 -9.00
C MET A 183 -13.69 -9.08 -9.39
N VAL A 184 -14.60 -8.51 -8.61
CA VAL A 184 -15.21 -7.19 -8.85
C VAL A 184 -15.04 -6.33 -7.59
N PRO A 185 -13.81 -5.87 -7.30
CA PRO A 185 -13.52 -5.10 -6.09
C PRO A 185 -14.20 -3.73 -6.11
N GLY A 186 -14.89 -3.41 -5.02
CA GLY A 186 -15.62 -2.16 -4.83
C GLY A 186 -14.77 -0.99 -4.33
N GLY A 187 -13.44 -1.12 -4.29
CA GLY A 187 -12.57 -0.09 -3.72
C GLY A 187 -11.18 0.03 -4.35
N ILE A 188 -10.41 0.97 -3.82
CA ILE A 188 -9.03 1.27 -4.23
C ILE A 188 -8.13 1.42 -3.00
N ARG A 189 -6.90 0.92 -3.10
CA ARG A 189 -5.87 1.02 -2.06
C ARG A 189 -4.78 1.97 -2.52
N ILE A 190 -4.49 2.98 -1.71
CA ILE A 190 -3.50 4.03 -2.00
C ILE A 190 -2.49 4.05 -0.86
N GLY A 191 -1.21 4.20 -1.17
CA GLY A 191 -0.13 4.26 -0.18
C GLY A 191 0.82 5.43 -0.42
N THR A 192 1.45 5.91 0.65
CA THR A 192 2.33 7.09 0.64
C THR A 192 3.86 6.85 0.57
N PRO A 193 4.43 5.65 0.83
CA PRO A 193 5.89 5.49 0.93
C PRO A 193 6.68 5.93 -0.32
N ALA A 194 6.18 5.62 -1.52
CA ALA A 194 6.91 5.87 -2.75
C ALA A 194 7.09 7.38 -3.01
N LEU A 195 6.00 8.16 -2.98
CA LEU A 195 6.07 9.60 -3.21
C LEU A 195 6.72 10.34 -2.04
N THR A 196 6.55 9.87 -0.80
CA THR A 196 7.27 10.43 0.35
C THR A 196 8.79 10.27 0.20
N THR A 197 9.25 9.16 -0.39
CA THR A 197 10.69 8.96 -0.68
C THR A 197 11.21 10.01 -1.68
N ARG A 198 10.34 10.51 -2.57
CA ARG A 198 10.66 11.59 -3.51
C ARG A 198 10.58 12.99 -2.89
N GLY A 199 10.17 13.10 -1.62
CA GLY A 199 10.08 14.37 -0.89
C GLY A 199 8.68 14.98 -0.82
N PHE A 200 7.63 14.25 -1.23
CA PHE A 200 6.25 14.74 -1.07
C PHE A 200 5.92 14.95 0.42
N GLN A 201 5.21 16.03 0.70
CA GLN A 201 4.67 16.41 2.01
C GLN A 201 3.14 16.41 2.01
N GLU A 202 2.53 16.80 3.12
CA GLU A 202 1.09 16.69 3.36
C GLU A 202 0.28 17.45 2.30
N LYS A 203 0.69 18.68 1.95
CA LYS A 203 0.02 19.50 0.93
C LYS A 203 0.08 18.85 -0.45
N ASP A 204 1.19 18.19 -0.79
CA ASP A 204 1.32 17.48 -2.06
C ASP A 204 0.37 16.27 -2.08
N PHE A 205 0.19 15.59 -0.95
CA PHE A 205 -0.78 14.50 -0.82
C PHE A 205 -2.24 14.96 -0.82
N GLU A 206 -2.54 16.18 -0.38
CA GLU A 206 -3.84 16.81 -0.60
C GLU A 206 -4.09 17.03 -2.10
N GLN A 207 -3.09 17.51 -2.84
CA GLN A 207 -3.17 17.66 -4.29
C GLN A 207 -3.32 16.31 -5.02
N VAL A 208 -2.60 15.26 -4.56
CA VAL A 208 -2.79 13.89 -5.07
C VAL A 208 -4.23 13.41 -4.82
N ALA A 209 -4.81 13.70 -3.66
CA ALA A 209 -6.20 13.38 -3.36
C ALA A 209 -7.18 14.10 -4.33
N ASP A 210 -6.89 15.36 -4.67
CA ASP A 210 -7.67 16.15 -5.61
C ASP A 210 -7.60 15.58 -7.03
N PHE A 211 -6.44 15.12 -7.47
CA PHE A 211 -6.30 14.41 -8.75
C PHE A 211 -7.06 13.09 -8.77
N ILE A 212 -7.00 12.32 -7.69
CA ILE A 212 -7.76 11.06 -7.55
C ILE A 212 -9.27 11.35 -7.60
N HIS A 213 -9.73 12.38 -6.90
CA HIS A 213 -11.14 12.80 -6.95
C HIS A 213 -11.58 13.12 -8.38
N ARG A 214 -10.82 13.95 -9.10
CA ARG A 214 -11.11 14.30 -10.50
C ARG A 214 -11.14 13.08 -11.41
N ALA A 215 -10.17 12.16 -11.27
CA ALA A 215 -10.15 10.92 -12.04
C ALA A 215 -11.38 10.03 -11.76
N ILE A 216 -11.86 9.97 -10.51
CA ILE A 216 -13.10 9.25 -10.17
C ILE A 216 -14.31 9.90 -10.85
N GLN A 217 -14.41 11.23 -10.89
CA GLN A 217 -15.51 11.90 -11.61
C GLN A 217 -15.46 11.62 -13.11
N ILE A 218 -14.27 11.66 -13.72
CA ILE A 218 -14.07 11.29 -15.13
C ILE A 218 -14.50 9.82 -15.35
N ALA A 219 -14.11 8.90 -14.47
CA ALA A 219 -14.50 7.50 -14.57
C ALA A 219 -16.01 7.29 -14.53
N LYS A 220 -16.73 8.05 -13.68
CA LYS A 220 -18.20 8.04 -13.64
C LYS A 220 -18.83 8.56 -14.93
N ASP A 221 -18.30 9.65 -15.49
CA ASP A 221 -18.77 10.19 -16.77
C ASP A 221 -18.50 9.22 -17.93
N CYS A 222 -17.31 8.63 -17.99
CA CYS A 222 -16.98 7.58 -18.96
C CYS A 222 -17.92 6.37 -18.81
N GLN A 223 -18.27 5.99 -17.59
CA GLN A 223 -19.18 4.88 -17.32
C GLN A 223 -20.57 5.20 -17.88
N ALA A 224 -21.09 6.41 -17.64
CA ALA A 224 -22.40 6.84 -18.15
C ALA A 224 -22.45 6.90 -19.69
N LYS A 225 -21.33 7.23 -20.35
CA LYS A 225 -21.22 7.34 -21.81
C LYS A 225 -20.86 6.03 -22.52
N THR A 226 -20.50 4.98 -21.78
CA THR A 226 -20.18 3.67 -22.35
C THR A 226 -21.48 2.98 -22.80
N PRO A 227 -21.61 2.55 -24.08
CA PRO A 227 -22.85 1.96 -24.60
C PRO A 227 -23.39 0.74 -23.86
N ALA A 228 -22.55 -0.17 -23.34
CA ALA A 228 -22.95 -1.17 -22.34
C ALA A 228 -22.18 -0.96 -21.01
N PRO A 229 -22.68 -0.07 -20.15
CA PRO A 229 -21.96 0.38 -18.95
C PRO A 229 -21.71 -0.74 -17.94
N GLY A 230 -22.44 -1.86 -18.03
CA GLY A 230 -22.26 -3.04 -17.18
C GLY A 230 -21.00 -3.85 -17.47
N LYS A 231 -20.47 -3.83 -18.70
CA LYS A 231 -19.30 -4.66 -19.06
C LYS A 231 -17.99 -3.88 -18.93
N LEU A 232 -17.10 -4.38 -18.06
CA LEU A 232 -15.78 -3.76 -17.84
C LEU A 232 -14.94 -3.70 -19.12
N LYS A 233 -15.04 -4.70 -20.00
CA LYS A 233 -14.31 -4.74 -21.27
C LYS A 233 -14.64 -3.54 -22.15
N GLU A 234 -15.93 -3.26 -22.36
CA GLU A 234 -16.38 -2.15 -23.19
C GLU A 234 -15.99 -0.79 -22.58
N PHE A 235 -16.04 -0.68 -21.25
CA PHE A 235 -15.54 0.51 -20.55
C PHE A 235 -14.04 0.74 -20.81
N LYS A 236 -13.22 -0.32 -20.75
CA LYS A 236 -11.79 -0.21 -21.04
C LYS A 236 -11.53 0.19 -22.48
N GLU A 237 -12.18 -0.46 -23.43
CA GLU A 237 -12.07 -0.13 -24.86
C GLU A 237 -12.47 1.32 -25.13
N TYR A 238 -13.52 1.82 -24.46
CA TYR A 238 -13.91 3.22 -24.51
C TYR A 238 -12.82 4.13 -23.93
N VAL A 239 -12.32 3.87 -22.71
CA VAL A 239 -11.33 4.72 -22.04
C VAL A 239 -9.97 4.70 -22.73
N GLU A 240 -9.50 3.54 -23.18
CA GLU A 240 -8.18 3.36 -23.82
C GLU A 240 -8.20 3.80 -25.30
N GLY A 241 -9.37 3.76 -25.94
CA GLY A 241 -9.57 4.25 -27.30
C GLY A 241 -9.95 5.74 -27.32
N THR A 242 -11.25 6.02 -27.48
CA THR A 242 -11.77 7.39 -27.64
C THR A 242 -11.60 8.24 -26.38
N GLY A 243 -11.55 7.61 -25.21
CA GLY A 243 -11.36 8.24 -23.91
C GLY A 243 -9.97 8.81 -23.70
N ALA A 244 -8.92 8.18 -24.25
CA ALA A 244 -7.53 8.55 -23.99
C ALA A 244 -7.20 9.96 -24.50
N SER A 245 -7.90 10.40 -25.56
CA SER A 245 -7.78 11.73 -26.15
C SER A 245 -8.79 12.74 -25.61
N ARG A 246 -9.59 12.39 -24.58
CA ARG A 246 -10.53 13.34 -23.99
C ARG A 246 -9.79 14.52 -23.37
N PRO A 247 -10.24 15.77 -23.60
CA PRO A 247 -9.56 16.95 -23.08
C PRO A 247 -9.35 16.96 -21.56
N ASP A 248 -10.30 16.40 -20.80
CA ASP A 248 -10.22 16.32 -19.34
C ASP A 248 -9.18 15.30 -18.84
N ILE A 249 -9.04 14.15 -19.51
CA ILE A 249 -7.99 13.16 -19.24
C ILE A 249 -6.61 13.72 -19.61
N VAL A 250 -6.48 14.33 -20.78
CA VAL A 250 -5.20 14.91 -21.25
C VAL A 250 -4.76 16.04 -20.33
N ALA A 251 -5.67 16.93 -19.93
CA ALA A 251 -5.36 18.01 -18.99
C ALA A 251 -4.94 17.46 -17.61
N LEU A 252 -5.70 16.52 -17.05
CA LEU A 252 -5.36 15.93 -15.76
C LEU A 252 -4.02 15.17 -15.80
N ARG A 253 -3.74 14.43 -16.87
CA ARG A 253 -2.44 13.78 -17.09
C ARG A 253 -1.31 14.80 -17.08
N GLY A 254 -1.44 15.90 -17.84
CA GLY A 254 -0.43 16.96 -17.89
C GLY A 254 -0.16 17.60 -16.54
N GLU A 255 -1.21 17.86 -15.74
CA GLU A 255 -1.06 18.38 -14.37
C GLU A 255 -0.38 17.38 -13.43
N VAL A 256 -0.75 16.09 -13.49
CA VAL A 256 -0.14 15.02 -12.68
C VAL A 256 1.33 14.86 -13.04
N GLU A 257 1.67 14.84 -14.33
CA GLU A 257 3.05 14.68 -14.80
C GLU A 257 3.90 15.90 -14.44
N ALA A 258 3.36 17.11 -14.58
CA ALA A 258 4.05 18.33 -14.17
C ALA A 258 4.38 18.34 -12.67
N LEU A 259 3.42 17.98 -11.81
CA LEU A 259 3.68 17.82 -10.37
C LEU A 259 4.71 16.71 -10.13
N ALA A 260 4.55 15.54 -10.75
CA ALA A 260 5.45 14.42 -10.52
C ALA A 260 6.89 14.72 -10.97
N GLN A 261 7.11 15.52 -12.01
CA GLN A 261 8.43 15.88 -12.52
C GLN A 261 9.16 16.93 -11.66
N SER A 262 8.44 17.69 -10.82
CA SER A 262 9.07 18.70 -9.95
C SER A 262 9.81 18.10 -8.74
N PHE A 263 9.72 16.79 -8.52
CA PHE A 263 10.35 16.10 -7.39
C PHE A 263 11.54 15.23 -7.82
N PRO A 264 12.58 15.07 -6.99
CA PRO A 264 13.69 14.18 -7.29
C PRO A 264 13.25 12.71 -7.42
N MET A 265 14.08 11.92 -8.11
CA MET A 265 13.91 10.47 -8.20
C MET A 265 15.13 9.78 -7.56
N PRO A 266 14.96 9.02 -6.47
CA PRO A 266 16.03 8.22 -5.91
C PRO A 266 16.45 7.11 -6.87
N GLY A 267 17.76 6.94 -7.06
CA GLY A 267 18.33 5.97 -7.99
C GLY A 267 19.35 6.63 -8.91
N LEU A 268 19.91 5.82 -9.81
CA LEU A 268 20.72 6.27 -10.94
C LEU A 268 19.87 6.28 -12.21
#